data_AF-A0A7U9WWR0-F1
#
_entry.id   AF-A0A7U9WWR0-F1
#
_cell.length_a   1.000
_cell.length_b   1.000
_cell.length_c   1.000
_cell.angle_alpha   90.00
_cell.angle_beta   90.00
_cell.angle_gamma   90.00
#
_symmetry.space_group_name_H-M   'P 1'
#
loop_
_entity.id
_entity.type
_entity.pdbx_description
1 polymer ?
#
loop_
_entity_poly.entity_id
_entity_poly.type
_entity_poly.pdbx_seq_one_letter_code
_entity_poly.pdbx_strand_id
1 'polypeptide(L)'
;MNIRRKLEKCITIVFTAVFSICSFFTLFHFDTYPLGFKHSTIKTIVFCTIAFLLLAGYERLFNGSFSRKSNTIRIAIVFILIAIQMLFFLKVLTPVGWDAFEVTNSAECGMYNEYYFVRHTNNIFMQILLSGWLKILKPFSYLSALRKMELLNLVFVDAAIWMAVMTAKKLYGIKAADRVFISAVLLIGFHPTLSTIYSDTLAMPFPIGVLFSVVYAMEEKDRHKQLLYLFAAGMLGIIGYHIKPTVLIIYIAMGILLLLRWKKDYMQKQMLVLAIAVILGAGTASGLIAMITHPIKAELKAHYPDVIPLGVLHYMGLGLSNLSDDPSGYGGWNEPEVTWTQQHINHPNYPQEALAHIWDRIKEYGPIGYPRHLLNKLIWSGSDGTFFYGLEGEFHLETQSQLSTLRGWLQNGIYIETDFYQEWFSSWMQGVWLMICILCALSIFHPLDNAYSNTAKLSVLGLFLFLLLFENRSRYLFLYLPVLLIAAESKNAIFFRS
;
A
#
# COMPACT_ATOMS: atom_id res chain seq x y z
N MET A 1 1.69 -20.09 28.19
CA MET A 1 1.90 -20.77 26.89
C MET A 1 0.59 -21.00 26.12
N ASN A 2 -0.49 -21.46 26.76
CA ASN A 2 -1.77 -21.77 26.10
C ASN A 2 -2.52 -20.54 25.53
N ILE A 3 -2.48 -19.39 26.22
CA ILE A 3 -3.16 -18.14 25.77
C ILE A 3 -2.50 -17.55 24.51
N ARG A 4 -1.17 -17.50 24.47
CA ARG A 4 -0.42 -16.98 23.30
C ARG A 4 -0.76 -17.73 22.02
N ARG A 5 -0.73 -19.06 22.06
CA ARG A 5 -1.06 -19.91 20.91
C ARG A 5 -2.52 -19.72 20.47
N LYS A 6 -3.45 -19.50 21.42
CA LYS A 6 -4.84 -19.15 21.11
C LYS A 6 -4.93 -17.80 20.39
N LEU A 7 -4.22 -16.77 20.85
CA LEU A 7 -4.23 -15.45 20.22
C LEU A 7 -3.60 -15.46 18.81
N GLU A 8 -2.48 -16.13 18.61
CA GLU A 8 -1.87 -16.30 17.28
C GLU A 8 -2.81 -17.06 16.32
N LYS A 9 -3.56 -18.04 16.83
CA LYS A 9 -4.61 -18.72 16.08
C LYS A 9 -5.78 -17.76 15.75
N CYS A 10 -6.21 -16.91 16.69
CA CYS A 10 -7.25 -15.91 16.44
C CYS A 10 -6.85 -14.93 15.32
N ILE A 11 -5.60 -14.45 15.31
CA ILE A 11 -5.10 -13.57 14.22
C ILE A 11 -5.30 -14.26 12.86
N THR A 12 -4.90 -15.52 12.76
CA THR A 12 -5.04 -16.28 11.50
C THR A 12 -6.51 -16.52 11.14
N ILE A 13 -7.39 -16.82 12.11
CA ILE A 13 -8.83 -17.00 11.86
C ILE A 13 -9.46 -15.71 11.34
N VAL A 14 -9.19 -14.57 11.98
CA VAL A 14 -9.73 -13.26 11.55
C VAL A 14 -9.20 -12.89 10.18
N PHE A 15 -7.90 -13.08 9.94
CA PHE A 15 -7.28 -12.87 8.63
C PHE A 15 -7.97 -13.71 7.54
N THR A 16 -8.18 -15.00 7.80
CA THR A 16 -8.88 -15.89 6.87
C THR A 16 -10.33 -15.49 6.66
N ALA A 17 -11.06 -15.08 7.70
CA ALA A 17 -12.44 -14.62 7.57
C ALA A 17 -12.54 -13.37 6.69
N VAL A 18 -11.68 -12.37 6.93
CA VAL A 18 -11.59 -11.15 6.11
C VAL A 18 -11.33 -11.50 4.64
N PHE A 19 -10.32 -12.30 4.35
CA PHE A 19 -10.00 -12.64 2.96
C PHE A 19 -10.98 -13.63 2.31
N SER A 20 -11.75 -14.39 3.09
CA SER A 20 -12.86 -15.19 2.57
C SER A 20 -14.01 -14.29 2.12
N ILE A 21 -14.33 -13.24 2.89
CA ILE A 21 -15.30 -12.21 2.50
C ILE A 21 -14.80 -11.49 1.24
N CYS A 22 -13.56 -11.01 1.23
CA CYS A 22 -12.98 -10.38 0.04
C CYS A 22 -13.04 -11.31 -1.17
N SER A 23 -12.64 -12.58 -1.04
CA SER A 23 -12.70 -13.55 -2.16
C SER A 23 -14.12 -13.69 -2.73
N PHE A 24 -15.13 -13.78 -1.87
CA PHE A 24 -16.53 -13.89 -2.30
C PHE A 24 -16.98 -12.66 -3.08
N PHE A 25 -16.75 -11.45 -2.55
CA PHE A 25 -17.18 -10.21 -3.19
C PHE A 25 -16.29 -9.78 -4.38
N THR A 26 -15.05 -10.27 -4.46
CA THR A 26 -14.21 -10.12 -5.66
C THR A 26 -14.77 -10.95 -6.81
N LEU A 27 -15.27 -12.15 -6.51
CA LEU A 27 -15.85 -13.08 -7.49
C LEU A 27 -17.27 -12.70 -7.92
N PHE A 28 -18.12 -12.34 -6.95
CA PHE A 28 -19.51 -11.96 -7.16
C PHE A 28 -19.69 -10.47 -6.88
N HIS A 29 -19.99 -9.73 -7.94
CA HIS A 29 -20.29 -8.31 -7.84
C HIS A 29 -21.78 -8.08 -7.58
N PHE A 30 -22.07 -7.07 -6.76
CA PHE A 30 -23.42 -6.62 -6.46
C PHE A 30 -23.48 -5.11 -6.72
N ASP A 31 -24.57 -4.63 -7.31
CA ASP A 31 -24.77 -3.23 -7.69
C ASP A 31 -24.60 -2.24 -6.53
N THR A 32 -24.80 -2.72 -5.29
CA THR A 32 -24.59 -1.93 -4.07
C THR A 32 -23.12 -1.58 -3.79
N TYR A 33 -22.18 -2.18 -4.53
CA TYR A 33 -20.73 -1.96 -4.43
C TYR A 33 -20.18 -1.63 -5.83
N PRO A 34 -20.57 -0.49 -6.43
CA PRO A 34 -20.20 -0.16 -7.82
C PRO A 34 -18.69 -0.19 -8.03
N LEU A 35 -18.26 -0.78 -9.13
CA LEU A 35 -16.87 -0.81 -9.56
C LEU A 35 -16.66 0.19 -10.69
N GLY A 36 -15.43 0.69 -10.82
CA GLY A 36 -15.02 1.55 -11.94
C GLY A 36 -14.96 0.86 -13.29
N PHE A 37 -15.38 -0.41 -13.36
CA PHE A 37 -15.28 -1.22 -14.55
C PHE A 37 -16.42 -2.23 -14.70
N LYS A 38 -16.58 -2.74 -15.92
CA LYS A 38 -17.57 -3.76 -16.27
C LYS A 38 -17.16 -5.13 -15.73
N HIS A 39 -17.65 -5.46 -14.54
CA HIS A 39 -17.37 -6.75 -13.91
C HIS A 39 -17.95 -7.93 -14.69
N SER A 40 -17.24 -9.06 -14.69
CA SER A 40 -17.74 -10.34 -15.21
C SER A 40 -17.19 -11.50 -14.39
N THR A 41 -18.06 -12.19 -13.65
CA THR A 41 -17.69 -13.38 -12.85
C THR A 41 -16.97 -14.44 -13.68
N ILE A 42 -17.42 -14.70 -14.92
CA ILE A 42 -16.80 -15.69 -15.80
C ILE A 42 -15.36 -15.28 -16.15
N LYS A 43 -15.14 -14.03 -16.57
CA LYS A 43 -13.80 -13.52 -16.89
C LYS A 43 -12.90 -13.55 -15.65
N THR A 44 -13.41 -13.17 -14.49
CA THR A 44 -12.69 -13.24 -13.21
C THR A 44 -12.24 -14.67 -12.88
N ILE A 45 -13.10 -15.68 -13.04
CA ILE A 45 -12.73 -17.10 -12.83
C ILE A 45 -11.64 -17.53 -13.80
N VAL A 46 -11.80 -17.20 -15.09
CA VAL A 46 -10.84 -17.56 -16.14
C VAL A 46 -9.47 -16.96 -15.84
N PHE A 47 -9.41 -15.65 -15.57
CA PHE A 47 -8.14 -14.98 -15.29
C PHE A 47 -7.53 -15.38 -13.95
N CYS A 48 -8.34 -15.65 -12.92
CA CYS A 48 -7.87 -16.24 -11.67
C CYS A 48 -7.21 -17.60 -11.90
N THR A 49 -7.84 -18.45 -12.73
CA THR A 49 -7.28 -19.75 -13.11
C THR A 49 -5.97 -19.60 -13.87
N ILE A 50 -5.89 -18.68 -14.84
CA ILE A 50 -4.66 -18.38 -15.58
C ILE A 50 -3.56 -17.90 -14.61
N ALA A 51 -3.87 -17.02 -13.66
CA ALA A 51 -2.92 -16.55 -12.66
C ALA A 51 -2.37 -17.70 -11.80
N PHE A 52 -3.23 -18.61 -11.34
CA PHE A 52 -2.80 -19.83 -10.63
C PHE A 52 -1.90 -20.73 -11.49
N LEU A 53 -2.22 -20.89 -12.78
CA LEU A 53 -1.40 -21.67 -13.71
C LEU A 53 -0.03 -21.03 -13.96
N LEU A 54 0.04 -19.70 -14.05
CA LEU A 54 1.31 -18.96 -14.17
C LEU A 54 2.16 -19.11 -12.90
N LEU A 55 1.55 -18.96 -11.72
CA LEU A 55 2.20 -19.20 -10.43
C LEU A 55 2.76 -20.63 -10.36
N ALA A 56 1.94 -21.63 -10.68
CA ALA A 56 2.31 -23.04 -10.68
C ALA A 56 3.40 -23.38 -11.70
N GLY A 57 3.29 -22.84 -12.92
CA GLY A 57 4.25 -23.03 -13.99
C GLY A 57 5.61 -22.42 -13.65
N TYR A 58 5.62 -21.21 -13.08
CA TYR A 58 6.84 -20.54 -12.64
C TYR A 58 7.52 -21.31 -11.49
N GLU A 59 6.76 -21.73 -10.48
CA GLU A 59 7.33 -22.55 -9.39
C GLU A 59 7.90 -23.87 -9.92
N ARG A 60 7.20 -24.56 -10.82
CA ARG A 60 7.67 -25.83 -11.41
C ARG A 60 8.91 -25.65 -12.28
N LEU A 61 9.00 -24.57 -13.06
CA LEU A 61 10.14 -24.28 -13.94
C LEU A 61 11.46 -24.27 -13.16
N PHE A 62 11.44 -23.72 -11.94
CA PHE A 62 12.62 -23.63 -11.10
C PHE A 62 12.73 -24.74 -10.07
N ASN A 63 11.61 -25.22 -9.54
CA ASN A 63 11.50 -26.23 -8.47
C ASN A 63 12.49 -25.99 -7.30
N GLY A 64 12.75 -24.73 -6.96
CA GLY A 64 13.72 -24.35 -5.93
C GLY A 64 15.19 -24.62 -6.26
N SER A 65 15.53 -24.82 -7.54
CA SER A 65 16.91 -25.02 -8.00
C SER A 65 17.75 -23.75 -7.89
N PHE A 66 18.97 -23.93 -7.39
CA PHE A 66 20.04 -22.92 -7.34
C PHE A 66 21.07 -23.07 -8.47
N SER A 67 20.79 -23.88 -9.49
CA SER A 67 21.73 -24.08 -10.59
C SER A 67 22.08 -22.76 -11.29
N ARG A 68 23.31 -22.65 -11.84
CA ARG A 68 23.73 -21.47 -12.61
C ARG A 68 22.73 -21.14 -13.72
N LYS A 69 22.26 -22.17 -14.44
CA LYS A 69 21.22 -22.05 -15.47
C LYS A 69 19.93 -21.44 -14.92
N SER A 70 19.40 -21.96 -13.82
CA SER A 70 18.18 -21.46 -13.19
C SER A 70 18.32 -20.00 -12.73
N ASN A 71 19.46 -19.62 -12.14
CA ASN A 71 19.70 -18.24 -11.74
C ASN A 71 19.85 -17.30 -12.94
N THR A 72 20.53 -17.73 -14.01
CA THR A 72 20.62 -16.96 -15.25
C THR A 72 19.23 -16.72 -15.86
N ILE A 73 18.36 -17.74 -15.86
CA ILE A 73 16.97 -17.59 -16.35
C ILE A 73 16.18 -16.60 -15.48
N ARG A 74 16.26 -16.70 -14.14
CA ARG A 74 15.60 -15.73 -13.25
C ARG A 74 16.04 -14.29 -13.54
N ILE A 75 17.36 -14.08 -13.68
CA ILE A 75 17.94 -12.77 -13.99
C ILE A 75 17.45 -12.28 -15.37
N ALA A 76 17.43 -13.15 -16.38
CA ALA A 76 16.92 -12.80 -17.71
C ALA A 76 15.45 -12.39 -17.67
N ILE A 77 14.60 -13.11 -16.91
CA ILE A 77 13.20 -12.74 -16.71
C ILE A 77 13.11 -11.35 -16.07
N VAL A 78 13.84 -11.08 -14.99
CA VAL A 78 13.85 -9.76 -14.34
C VAL A 78 14.24 -8.66 -15.34
N PHE A 79 15.30 -8.85 -16.13
CA PHE A 79 15.70 -7.85 -17.13
C PHE A 79 14.64 -7.63 -18.22
N ILE A 80 13.98 -8.69 -18.68
CA ILE A 80 12.88 -8.57 -19.65
C ILE A 80 11.72 -7.78 -19.04
N LEU A 81 11.36 -8.06 -17.78
CA LEU A 81 10.28 -7.35 -17.10
C LEU A 81 10.60 -5.86 -16.92
N ILE A 82 11.83 -5.52 -16.51
CA ILE A 82 12.29 -4.14 -16.41
C ILE A 82 12.24 -3.46 -17.80
N ALA A 83 12.66 -4.13 -18.86
CA ALA A 83 12.61 -3.58 -20.22
C ALA A 83 11.16 -3.31 -20.67
N ILE A 84 10.23 -4.23 -20.38
CA ILE A 84 8.80 -4.05 -20.67
C ILE A 84 8.23 -2.90 -19.84
N GLN A 85 8.49 -2.87 -18.53
CA GLN A 85 8.08 -1.76 -17.67
C GLN A 85 8.58 -0.44 -18.26
N MET A 86 9.88 -0.28 -18.51
CA MET A 86 10.46 0.94 -19.08
C MET A 86 9.79 1.36 -20.40
N LEU A 87 9.39 0.41 -21.25
CA LEU A 87 8.63 0.71 -22.47
C LEU A 87 7.26 1.34 -22.14
N PHE A 88 6.51 0.77 -21.18
CA PHE A 88 5.25 1.35 -20.71
C PHE A 88 5.45 2.76 -20.12
N PHE A 89 6.47 2.95 -19.28
CA PHE A 89 6.74 4.26 -18.67
C PHE A 89 7.13 5.33 -19.68
N LEU A 90 7.95 5.01 -20.70
CA LEU A 90 8.39 6.00 -21.67
C LEU A 90 7.32 6.41 -22.69
N LYS A 91 6.25 5.63 -22.84
CA LYS A 91 5.29 5.82 -23.94
C LYS A 91 3.86 6.10 -23.53
N VAL A 92 3.42 5.70 -22.35
CA VAL A 92 1.98 5.51 -22.11
C VAL A 92 1.41 6.45 -21.05
N LEU A 93 2.19 6.75 -20.01
CA LEU A 93 1.70 7.41 -18.82
C LEU A 93 1.55 8.92 -19.02
N THR A 94 0.63 9.54 -18.29
CA THR A 94 0.28 10.96 -18.43
C THR A 94 0.11 11.60 -17.06
N PRO A 95 0.15 12.94 -16.97
CA PRO A 95 -0.22 13.62 -15.75
C PRO A 95 -1.57 13.10 -15.23
N VAL A 96 -1.62 12.82 -13.93
CA VAL A 96 -2.82 12.39 -13.23
C VAL A 96 -3.32 13.57 -12.40
N GLY A 97 -4.64 13.78 -12.36
CA GLY A 97 -5.26 14.86 -11.58
C GLY A 97 -5.19 14.69 -10.06
N TRP A 98 -6.12 15.34 -9.35
CA TRP A 98 -6.29 15.31 -7.88
C TRP A 98 -4.98 15.62 -7.10
N ASP A 99 -4.85 15.18 -5.84
CA ASP A 99 -3.68 15.48 -5.00
C ASP A 99 -2.33 15.12 -5.65
N ALA A 100 -2.31 14.08 -6.49
CA ALA A 100 -1.11 13.67 -7.20
C ALA A 100 -0.59 14.79 -8.12
N PHE A 101 -1.49 15.51 -8.77
CA PHE A 101 -1.15 16.69 -9.57
C PHE A 101 -0.52 17.78 -8.71
N GLU A 102 -1.15 18.15 -7.60
CA GLU A 102 -0.68 19.22 -6.71
C GLU A 102 0.75 18.96 -6.22
N VAL A 103 1.05 17.71 -5.87
CA VAL A 103 2.37 17.30 -5.38
C VAL A 103 3.42 17.25 -6.48
N THR A 104 3.10 16.65 -7.64
CA THR A 104 4.05 16.50 -8.75
C THR A 104 4.33 17.83 -9.44
N ASN A 105 3.30 18.63 -9.70
CA ASN A 105 3.43 19.94 -10.33
C ASN A 105 4.18 20.92 -9.39
N SER A 106 3.89 20.88 -8.08
CA SER A 106 4.65 21.69 -7.11
C SER A 106 6.11 21.25 -6.96
N ALA A 107 6.43 19.99 -7.24
CA ALA A 107 7.82 19.53 -7.25
C ALA A 107 8.62 20.11 -8.42
N GLU A 108 7.98 20.30 -9.58
CA GLU A 108 8.59 20.88 -10.78
C GLU A 108 8.64 22.41 -10.74
N CYS A 109 7.50 23.05 -10.43
CA CYS A 109 7.30 24.49 -10.57
C CYS A 109 7.58 25.28 -9.27
N GLY A 110 7.87 24.61 -8.16
CA GLY A 110 7.80 25.20 -6.82
C GLY A 110 6.36 25.18 -6.29
N MET A 111 6.18 25.40 -4.99
CA MET A 111 4.86 25.34 -4.32
C MET A 111 3.92 26.46 -4.80
N TYR A 112 3.30 26.28 -5.98
CA TYR A 112 2.40 27.25 -6.60
C TYR A 112 1.04 27.31 -5.89
N ASN A 113 0.61 26.22 -5.26
CA ASN A 113 -0.64 26.13 -4.50
C ASN A 113 -0.36 26.02 -3.00
N GLU A 114 0.17 27.08 -2.41
CA GLU A 114 0.49 27.13 -0.98
C GLU A 114 -0.74 26.85 -0.09
N TYR A 115 -1.93 27.29 -0.52
CA TYR A 115 -3.20 27.05 0.17
C TYR A 115 -3.51 25.56 0.34
N TYR A 116 -3.23 24.76 -0.68
CA TYR A 116 -3.35 23.31 -0.61
C TYR A 116 -2.41 22.71 0.43
N PHE A 117 -1.12 23.08 0.42
CA PHE A 117 -0.12 22.49 1.33
C PHE A 117 -0.27 22.91 2.79
N VAL A 118 -0.81 24.10 3.07
CA VAL A 118 -1.14 24.48 4.46
C VAL A 118 -2.31 23.67 5.01
N ARG A 119 -3.28 23.26 4.16
CA ARG A 119 -4.37 22.35 4.55
C ARG A 119 -3.90 20.89 4.65
N HIS A 120 -3.11 20.44 3.67
CA HIS A 120 -2.64 19.07 3.51
C HIS A 120 -1.14 18.95 3.82
N THR A 121 -0.75 19.33 5.03
CA THR A 121 0.67 19.40 5.44
C THR A 121 1.41 18.07 5.39
N ASN A 122 0.69 16.95 5.32
CA ASN A 122 1.24 15.60 5.11
C ASN A 122 1.86 15.42 3.72
N ASN A 123 1.51 16.24 2.73
CA ASN A 123 2.05 16.14 1.37
C ASN A 123 3.36 16.92 1.15
N ILE A 124 3.76 17.76 2.12
CA ILE A 124 4.97 18.61 2.03
C ILE A 124 6.24 17.76 1.89
N PHE A 125 6.41 16.70 2.69
CA PHE A 125 7.62 15.88 2.61
C PHE A 125 7.76 15.17 1.25
N MET A 126 6.65 14.71 0.70
CA MET A 126 6.60 14.08 -0.62
C MET A 126 6.97 15.07 -1.73
N GLN A 127 6.45 16.30 -1.67
CA GLN A 127 6.83 17.37 -2.61
C GLN A 127 8.34 17.68 -2.55
N ILE A 128 8.93 17.75 -1.34
CA ILE A 128 10.37 18.00 -1.16
C ILE A 128 11.19 16.84 -1.71
N LEU A 129 10.77 15.60 -1.45
CA LEU A 129 11.42 14.39 -1.96
C LEU A 129 11.50 14.40 -3.49
N LEU A 130 10.37 14.68 -4.15
CA LEU A 130 10.29 14.77 -5.60
C LEU A 130 11.11 15.94 -6.16
N SER A 131 11.06 17.11 -5.52
CA SER A 131 11.88 18.28 -5.91
C SER A 131 13.37 17.98 -5.82
N GLY A 132 13.81 17.30 -4.74
CA GLY A 132 15.19 16.87 -4.55
C GLY A 132 15.62 15.89 -5.63
N TRP A 133 14.76 14.94 -5.99
CA TRP A 133 15.00 14.00 -7.07
C TRP A 133 15.17 14.69 -8.44
N LEU A 134 14.31 15.67 -8.75
CA LEU A 134 14.42 16.47 -9.98
C LEU A 134 15.75 17.24 -10.05
N LYS A 135 16.24 17.75 -8.91
CA LYS A 135 17.57 18.40 -8.83
C LYS A 135 18.71 17.42 -9.12
N ILE A 136 18.65 16.20 -8.58
CA ILE A 136 19.63 15.13 -8.84
C ILE A 136 19.65 14.78 -10.33
N LEU A 137 18.48 14.65 -10.97
CA LEU A 137 18.35 14.31 -12.38
C LEU A 137 18.36 15.53 -13.32
N LYS A 138 18.78 16.72 -12.86
CA LYS A 138 18.94 17.91 -13.70
C LYS A 138 19.82 17.66 -14.94
N PRO A 139 20.94 16.90 -14.87
CA PRO A 139 21.77 16.62 -16.06
C PRO A 139 21.05 15.85 -17.18
N PHE A 140 19.97 15.13 -16.88
CA PHE A 140 19.18 14.38 -17.87
C PHE A 140 18.11 15.28 -18.48
N SER A 141 18.52 16.30 -19.25
CA SER A 141 17.62 17.32 -19.81
C SER A 141 16.64 16.79 -20.86
N TYR A 142 16.93 15.64 -21.47
CA TYR A 142 16.06 14.99 -22.46
C TYR A 142 14.82 14.31 -21.85
N LEU A 143 14.78 14.12 -20.52
CA LEU A 143 13.60 13.63 -19.81
C LEU A 143 12.83 14.80 -19.21
N SER A 144 11.50 14.82 -19.37
CA SER A 144 10.64 15.77 -18.66
C SER A 144 10.66 15.50 -17.14
N ALA A 145 10.22 16.47 -16.34
CA ALA A 145 10.15 16.30 -14.89
C ALA A 145 9.25 15.13 -14.49
N LEU A 146 8.10 14.98 -15.13
CA LEU A 146 7.20 13.84 -14.92
C LEU A 146 7.93 12.50 -15.12
N ARG A 147 8.66 12.32 -16.23
CA ARG A 147 9.40 11.08 -16.51
C ARG A 147 10.48 10.79 -15.48
N LYS A 148 11.13 11.85 -14.97
CA LYS A 148 12.10 11.72 -13.87
C LYS A 148 11.41 11.22 -12.61
N MET A 149 10.29 11.81 -12.20
CA MET A 149 9.55 11.38 -11.01
C MET A 149 8.98 9.97 -11.14
N GLU A 150 8.52 9.57 -12.34
CA GLU A 150 8.08 8.20 -12.62
C GLU A 150 9.21 7.19 -12.44
N LEU A 151 10.43 7.53 -12.87
CA LEU A 151 11.61 6.67 -12.64
C LEU A 151 11.87 6.46 -11.14
N LEU A 152 11.67 7.48 -10.30
CA LEU A 152 11.76 7.32 -8.85
C LEU A 152 10.69 6.38 -8.33
N ASN A 153 9.45 6.55 -8.81
CA ASN A 153 8.32 5.72 -8.42
C ASN A 153 8.58 4.24 -8.73
N LEU A 154 9.11 3.95 -9.92
CA LEU A 154 9.56 2.63 -10.33
C LEU A 154 10.60 2.05 -9.39
N VAL A 155 11.66 2.82 -9.09
CA VAL A 155 12.71 2.39 -8.16
C VAL A 155 12.12 2.01 -6.81
N PHE A 156 11.14 2.77 -6.31
CA PHE A 156 10.50 2.51 -5.03
C PHE A 156 9.66 1.23 -5.04
N VAL A 157 8.87 1.03 -6.10
CA VAL A 157 8.05 -0.18 -6.26
C VAL A 157 8.92 -1.41 -6.45
N ASP A 158 9.92 -1.37 -7.32
CA ASP A 158 10.82 -2.49 -7.57
C ASP A 158 11.66 -2.81 -6.33
N ALA A 159 12.07 -1.80 -5.56
CA ALA A 159 12.70 -2.00 -4.26
C ALA A 159 11.76 -2.72 -3.28
N ALA A 160 10.47 -2.38 -3.26
CA ALA A 160 9.48 -3.05 -2.41
C ALA A 160 9.30 -4.53 -2.81
N ILE A 161 9.20 -4.81 -4.12
CA ILE A 161 9.13 -6.18 -4.65
C ILE A 161 10.39 -6.96 -4.29
N TRP A 162 11.57 -6.38 -4.54
CA TRP A 162 12.85 -7.00 -4.21
C TRP A 162 12.96 -7.33 -2.71
N MET A 163 12.59 -6.39 -1.83
CA MET A 163 12.57 -6.61 -0.38
C MET A 163 11.62 -7.73 0.00
N ALA A 164 10.41 -7.79 -0.57
CA ALA A 164 9.48 -8.90 -0.32
C ALA A 164 10.06 -10.25 -0.75
N VAL A 165 10.63 -10.35 -1.94
CA VAL A 165 11.25 -11.59 -2.44
C VAL A 165 12.41 -12.02 -1.53
N MET A 166 13.25 -11.09 -1.10
CA MET A 166 14.38 -11.40 -0.21
C MET A 166 13.90 -11.78 1.20
N THR A 167 12.89 -11.11 1.74
CA THR A 167 12.26 -11.48 3.01
C THR A 167 11.66 -12.88 2.94
N ALA A 168 10.92 -13.20 1.88
CA ALA A 168 10.35 -14.53 1.68
C ALA A 168 11.44 -15.60 1.54
N LYS A 169 12.52 -15.31 0.79
CA LYS A 169 13.69 -16.19 0.68
C LYS A 169 14.32 -16.49 2.03
N LYS A 170 14.47 -15.46 2.86
CA LYS A 170 15.09 -15.55 4.19
C LYS A 170 14.22 -16.38 5.14
N LEU A 171 12.91 -16.12 5.16
CA LEU A 171 11.97 -16.77 6.09
C LEU A 171 11.57 -18.20 5.68
N TYR A 172 11.41 -18.45 4.38
CA TYR A 172 10.73 -19.64 3.87
C TYR A 172 11.51 -20.38 2.77
N GLY A 173 12.62 -19.83 2.31
CA GLY A 173 13.46 -20.42 1.26
C GLY A 173 13.10 -19.97 -0.16
N ILE A 174 13.87 -20.45 -1.13
CA ILE A 174 13.83 -19.96 -2.52
C ILE A 174 12.50 -20.23 -3.23
N LYS A 175 11.79 -21.33 -2.92
CA LYS A 175 10.48 -21.61 -3.54
C LYS A 175 9.44 -20.54 -3.19
N ALA A 176 9.42 -20.11 -1.92
CA ALA A 176 8.57 -19.01 -1.49
C ALA A 176 8.99 -17.68 -2.13
N ALA A 177 10.30 -17.46 -2.28
CA ALA A 177 10.80 -16.28 -3.00
C ALA A 177 10.31 -16.25 -4.45
N ASP A 178 10.35 -17.38 -5.15
CA ASP A 178 9.86 -17.52 -6.53
C ASP A 178 8.34 -17.26 -6.61
N ARG A 179 7.55 -17.78 -5.66
CA ARG A 179 6.10 -17.50 -5.58
C ARG A 179 5.78 -16.03 -5.29
N VAL A 180 6.48 -15.42 -4.34
CA VAL A 180 6.32 -13.99 -4.04
C VAL A 180 6.71 -13.14 -5.22
N PHE A 181 7.80 -13.50 -5.92
CA PHE A 181 8.24 -12.77 -7.11
C PHE A 181 7.17 -12.79 -8.20
N ILE A 182 6.71 -13.97 -8.63
CA ILE A 182 5.70 -14.04 -9.70
C ILE A 182 4.38 -13.41 -9.26
N SER A 183 3.95 -13.59 -8.00
CA SER A 183 2.74 -12.95 -7.48
C SER A 183 2.87 -11.42 -7.48
N ALA A 184 4.03 -10.87 -7.11
CA ALA A 184 4.30 -9.45 -7.15
C ALA A 184 4.33 -8.90 -8.59
N VAL A 185 4.89 -9.66 -9.55
CA VAL A 185 4.88 -9.27 -10.96
C VAL A 185 3.45 -9.20 -11.51
N LEU A 186 2.62 -10.21 -11.22
CA LEU A 186 1.22 -10.25 -11.68
C LEU A 186 0.35 -9.17 -11.02
N LEU A 187 0.57 -8.90 -9.72
CA LEU A 187 -0.27 -8.01 -8.93
C LEU A 187 0.17 -6.54 -8.96
N ILE A 188 1.48 -6.29 -8.97
CA ILE A 188 2.08 -4.95 -8.77
C ILE A 188 2.84 -4.52 -10.02
N GLY A 189 3.72 -5.39 -10.55
CA GLY A 189 4.74 -5.03 -11.53
C GLY A 189 4.21 -4.42 -12.84
N PHE A 190 2.97 -4.72 -13.21
CA PHE A 190 2.29 -4.16 -14.39
C PHE A 190 0.97 -3.46 -14.06
N HIS A 191 0.76 -3.13 -12.79
CA HIS A 191 -0.47 -2.46 -12.39
C HIS A 191 -0.48 -1.00 -12.91
N PRO A 192 -1.58 -0.51 -13.50
CA PRO A 192 -1.65 0.86 -14.02
C PRO A 192 -1.41 1.93 -12.97
N THR A 193 -1.74 1.68 -11.69
CA THR A 193 -1.43 2.59 -10.55
C THR A 193 0.03 2.98 -10.45
N LEU A 194 0.97 2.25 -11.07
CA LEU A 194 2.35 2.69 -11.17
C LEU A 194 2.53 4.03 -11.92
N SER A 195 1.52 4.45 -12.70
CA SER A 195 1.46 5.76 -13.34
C SER A 195 1.16 6.92 -12.40
N THR A 196 0.63 6.61 -11.23
CA THR A 196 0.17 7.59 -10.26
C THR A 196 1.27 7.82 -9.23
N ILE A 197 2.14 8.80 -9.47
CA ILE A 197 3.21 9.17 -8.54
C ILE A 197 2.60 9.84 -7.30
N TYR A 198 2.30 9.04 -6.29
CA TYR A 198 1.74 9.54 -5.04
C TYR A 198 2.12 8.66 -3.86
N SER A 199 1.54 8.94 -2.69
CA SER A 199 1.86 8.29 -1.43
C SER A 199 1.63 6.77 -1.45
N ASP A 200 0.70 6.25 -2.26
CA ASP A 200 0.40 4.81 -2.34
C ASP A 200 1.58 3.97 -2.88
N THR A 201 2.28 4.49 -3.89
CA THR A 201 3.42 3.82 -4.53
C THR A 201 4.74 4.28 -3.91
N LEU A 202 4.88 5.57 -3.63
CA LEU A 202 6.07 6.13 -2.98
C LEU A 202 6.22 5.66 -1.52
N ALA A 203 5.16 5.21 -0.84
CA ALA A 203 5.29 4.63 0.49
C ALA A 203 5.49 3.10 0.49
N MET A 204 5.28 2.43 -0.64
CA MET A 204 5.30 0.96 -0.75
C MET A 204 6.57 0.27 -0.19
N PRO A 205 7.81 0.78 -0.41
CA PRO A 205 8.99 0.09 0.10
C PRO A 205 9.11 0.14 1.62
N PHE A 206 8.42 1.04 2.32
CA PHE A 206 8.70 1.27 3.74
C PHE A 206 8.11 0.19 4.67
N PRO A 207 6.84 -0.22 4.58
CA PRO A 207 6.32 -1.30 5.43
C PRO A 207 7.13 -2.59 5.24
N ILE A 208 7.33 -3.03 3.99
CA ILE A 208 8.11 -4.23 3.72
C ILE A 208 9.59 -4.06 4.07
N GLY A 209 10.15 -2.85 3.90
CA GLY A 209 11.53 -2.55 4.27
C GLY A 209 11.78 -2.60 5.78
N VAL A 210 10.82 -2.15 6.59
CA VAL A 210 10.86 -2.34 8.05
C VAL A 210 10.88 -3.84 8.38
N LEU A 211 9.97 -4.63 7.78
CA LEU A 211 9.94 -6.09 8.01
C LEU A 211 11.23 -6.77 7.54
N PHE A 212 11.71 -6.42 6.36
CA PHE A 212 12.96 -6.89 5.77
C PHE A 212 14.14 -6.64 6.70
N SER A 213 14.32 -5.39 7.14
CA SER A 213 15.39 -5.01 8.06
C SER A 213 15.31 -5.78 9.38
N VAL A 214 14.12 -5.92 9.97
CA VAL A 214 13.96 -6.67 11.22
C VAL A 214 14.30 -8.15 11.02
N VAL A 215 13.80 -8.78 9.95
CA VAL A 215 14.08 -10.19 9.65
C VAL A 215 15.59 -10.42 9.45
N TYR A 216 16.27 -9.55 8.72
CA TYR A 216 17.71 -9.65 8.49
C TYR A 216 18.51 -9.39 9.78
N ALA A 217 18.10 -8.43 10.60
CA ALA A 217 18.74 -8.17 11.89
C ALA A 217 18.68 -9.38 12.84
N MET A 218 17.55 -10.10 12.87
CA MET A 218 17.36 -11.21 13.82
C MET A 218 18.14 -12.47 13.46
N GLU A 219 18.50 -12.64 12.19
CA GLU A 219 19.33 -13.78 11.75
C GLU A 219 20.81 -13.41 11.55
N GLU A 220 21.17 -12.16 11.78
CA GLU A 220 22.53 -11.67 11.63
C GLU A 220 23.38 -12.01 12.85
N LYS A 221 24.59 -12.54 12.60
CA LYS A 221 25.56 -12.90 13.64
C LYS A 221 26.48 -11.73 13.98
N ASP A 222 26.77 -10.89 12.98
CA ASP A 222 27.58 -9.69 13.16
C ASP A 222 26.78 -8.60 13.87
N ARG A 223 27.22 -8.22 15.07
CA ARG A 223 26.53 -7.24 15.90
C ARG A 223 26.42 -5.86 15.24
N HIS A 224 27.43 -5.42 14.49
CA HIS A 224 27.39 -4.13 13.81
C HIS A 224 26.36 -4.13 12.68
N LYS A 225 26.33 -5.20 11.87
CA LYS A 225 25.33 -5.36 10.81
C LYS A 225 23.92 -5.47 11.38
N GLN A 226 23.75 -6.23 12.47
CA GLN A 226 22.47 -6.33 13.17
C GLN A 226 21.95 -4.95 13.61
N LEU A 227 22.82 -4.13 14.23
CA LEU A 227 22.45 -2.77 14.65
C LEU A 227 22.16 -1.86 13.46
N LEU A 228 22.92 -1.99 12.36
CA LEU A 228 22.67 -1.25 11.13
C LEU A 228 21.30 -1.57 10.52
N TYR A 229 20.91 -2.84 10.47
CA TYR A 229 19.58 -3.22 10.01
C TYR A 229 18.47 -2.64 10.90
N LEU A 230 18.63 -2.65 12.22
CA LEU A 230 17.62 -2.06 13.12
C LEU A 230 17.57 -0.54 13.06
N PHE A 231 18.72 0.11 12.91
CA PHE A 231 18.78 1.53 12.61
C PHE A 231 18.05 1.85 11.30
N ALA A 232 18.29 1.06 10.25
CA ALA A 232 17.60 1.17 8.97
C ALA A 232 16.09 0.93 9.12
N ALA A 233 15.65 -0.01 9.96
CA ALA A 233 14.23 -0.21 10.25
C ALA A 233 13.62 1.09 10.81
N GLY A 234 14.23 1.67 11.85
CA GLY A 234 13.81 2.95 12.45
C GLY A 234 13.72 4.08 11.43
N MET A 235 14.75 4.25 10.60
CA MET A 235 14.79 5.24 9.52
C MET A 235 13.66 5.03 8.51
N LEU A 236 13.51 3.82 7.97
CA LEU A 236 12.49 3.49 6.96
C LEU A 236 11.09 3.75 7.48
N GLY A 237 10.80 3.38 8.72
CA GLY A 237 9.48 3.57 9.28
C GLY A 237 9.07 5.04 9.44
N ILE A 238 10.00 5.91 9.84
CA ILE A 238 9.72 7.34 9.98
C ILE A 238 9.68 8.06 8.62
N ILE A 239 10.60 7.74 7.71
CA ILE A 239 10.55 8.29 6.35
C ILE A 239 9.23 7.89 5.68
N GLY A 240 8.85 6.62 5.78
CA GLY A 240 7.59 6.12 5.27
C GLY A 240 6.38 6.78 5.90
N TYR A 241 6.37 7.00 7.23
CA TYR A 241 5.30 7.71 7.93
C TYR A 241 5.06 9.12 7.37
N HIS A 242 6.13 9.85 7.05
CA HIS A 242 6.03 11.19 6.49
C HIS A 242 5.57 11.23 5.02
N ILE A 243 5.60 10.09 4.31
CA ILE A 243 4.96 9.95 2.99
C ILE A 243 3.52 9.48 3.15
N LYS A 244 3.31 8.45 3.98
CA LYS A 244 1.99 7.91 4.30
C LYS A 244 1.94 7.40 5.76
N PRO A 245 1.09 7.98 6.63
CA PRO A 245 1.07 7.61 8.04
C PRO A 245 0.78 6.13 8.34
N THR A 246 0.06 5.44 7.44
CA THR A 246 -0.30 4.02 7.60
C THR A 246 0.91 3.09 7.67
N VAL A 247 2.11 3.53 7.27
CA VAL A 247 3.36 2.76 7.45
C VAL A 247 3.58 2.36 8.92
N LEU A 248 3.16 3.18 9.88
CA LEU A 248 3.34 2.89 11.32
C LEU A 248 2.56 1.66 11.80
N ILE A 249 1.56 1.20 11.05
CA ILE A 249 0.77 0.02 11.40
C ILE A 249 1.67 -1.22 11.56
N ILE A 250 2.78 -1.30 10.81
CA ILE A 250 3.70 -2.43 10.96
C ILE A 250 4.39 -2.45 12.32
N TYR A 251 4.72 -1.28 12.88
CA TYR A 251 5.28 -1.18 14.24
C TYR A 251 4.25 -1.52 15.30
N ILE A 252 3.00 -1.11 15.11
CA ILE A 252 1.90 -1.46 16.01
C ILE A 252 1.74 -2.98 16.03
N ALA A 253 1.71 -3.64 14.87
CA ALA A 253 1.63 -5.10 14.77
C ALA A 253 2.82 -5.81 15.44
N MET A 254 4.04 -5.33 15.19
CA MET A 254 5.24 -5.86 15.85
C MET A 254 5.20 -5.65 17.37
N GLY A 255 4.79 -4.47 17.84
CA GLY A 255 4.66 -4.14 19.25
C GLY A 255 3.66 -5.05 19.97
N ILE A 256 2.48 -5.26 19.39
CA ILE A 256 1.48 -6.21 19.91
C ILE A 256 2.08 -7.61 20.02
N LEU A 257 2.74 -8.11 18.98
CA LEU A 257 3.33 -9.45 19.01
C LEU A 257 4.51 -9.55 19.99
N LEU A 258 5.33 -8.51 20.12
CA LEU A 258 6.39 -8.46 21.12
C LEU A 258 5.82 -8.51 22.53
N LEU A 259 4.76 -7.74 22.81
CA LEU A 259 4.05 -7.77 24.11
C LEU A 259 3.44 -9.16 24.39
N LEU A 260 2.80 -9.78 23.41
CA LEU A 260 2.24 -11.14 23.53
C LEU A 260 3.31 -12.22 23.74
N ARG A 261 4.53 -11.98 23.26
CA ARG A 261 5.68 -12.88 23.37
C ARG A 261 6.58 -12.55 24.55
N TRP A 262 6.32 -11.44 25.25
CA TRP A 262 7.11 -10.97 26.37
C TRP A 262 7.13 -11.99 27.51
N LYS A 263 8.32 -12.26 28.04
CA LYS A 263 8.50 -13.03 29.28
C LYS A 263 9.01 -12.08 30.35
N LYS A 264 8.36 -12.10 31.52
CA LYS A 264 8.49 -11.08 32.59
C LYS A 264 9.88 -11.03 33.22
N ASP A 265 10.64 -12.12 33.13
CA ASP A 265 11.95 -12.24 33.78
C ASP A 265 13.07 -11.85 32.80
N TYR A 266 13.71 -10.72 33.10
CA TYR A 266 14.82 -10.08 32.38
C TYR A 266 14.51 -9.48 31.00
N MET A 267 14.38 -8.14 30.98
CA MET A 267 14.81 -7.35 29.83
C MET A 267 16.31 -7.57 29.64
N GLN A 268 16.69 -8.50 28.77
CA GLN A 268 18.09 -8.73 28.44
C GLN A 268 18.69 -7.43 27.91
N LYS A 269 19.87 -7.01 28.40
CA LYS A 269 20.61 -5.82 27.90
C LYS A 269 20.65 -5.75 26.38
N GLN A 270 20.67 -6.91 25.71
CA GLN A 270 20.60 -7.04 24.26
C GLN A 270 19.33 -6.40 23.67
N MET A 271 18.14 -6.70 24.20
CA MET A 271 16.87 -6.14 23.72
C MET A 271 16.81 -4.62 23.86
N LEU A 272 17.36 -4.08 24.95
CA LEU A 272 17.46 -2.63 25.14
C LEU A 272 18.32 -1.98 24.05
N VAL A 273 19.49 -2.55 23.76
CA VAL A 273 20.37 -2.04 22.70
C VAL A 273 19.72 -2.14 21.32
N LEU A 274 18.96 -3.20 21.05
CA LEU A 274 18.19 -3.34 19.80
C LEU A 274 17.10 -2.26 19.70
N ALA A 275 16.36 -2.00 20.78
CA ALA A 275 15.34 -0.95 20.83
C ALA A 275 15.96 0.45 20.64
N ILE A 276 17.11 0.72 21.29
CA ILE A 276 17.85 1.97 21.12
C ILE A 276 18.26 2.16 19.66
N ALA A 277 18.73 1.12 18.95
CA ALA A 277 19.09 1.25 17.53
C ALA A 277 17.90 1.69 16.66
N VAL A 278 16.71 1.12 16.89
CA VAL A 278 15.48 1.54 16.19
C VAL A 278 15.10 2.97 16.54
N ILE A 279 15.15 3.34 17.83
CA ILE A 279 14.82 4.69 18.30
C ILE A 279 15.81 5.72 17.74
N LEU A 280 17.10 5.40 17.68
CA LEU A 280 18.11 6.27 17.08
C LEU A 280 17.86 6.47 15.60
N GLY A 281 17.57 5.41 14.84
CA GLY A 281 17.17 5.52 13.43
C GLY A 281 15.93 6.39 13.25
N ALA A 282 14.90 6.16 14.06
CA ALA A 282 13.68 6.95 14.03
C ALA A 282 13.93 8.43 14.38
N GLY A 283 14.74 8.69 15.40
CA GLY A 283 15.11 10.05 15.84
C GLY A 283 15.95 10.78 14.80
N THR A 284 16.90 10.10 14.15
CA THR A 284 17.69 10.67 13.05
C THR A 284 16.80 11.04 11.87
N ALA A 285 15.92 10.14 11.41
CA ALA A 285 14.98 10.44 10.33
C ALA A 285 14.05 11.60 10.71
N SER A 286 13.49 11.60 11.92
CA SER A 286 12.61 12.66 12.41
C SER A 286 13.31 14.02 12.42
N GLY A 287 14.54 14.07 12.92
CA GLY A 287 15.35 15.29 12.95
C GLY A 287 15.66 15.82 11.55
N LEU A 288 16.09 14.95 10.63
CA LEU A 288 16.36 15.32 9.23
C LEU A 288 15.11 15.87 8.53
N ILE A 289 13.97 15.19 8.69
CA ILE A 289 12.70 15.60 8.09
C ILE A 289 12.20 16.91 8.71
N ALA A 290 12.33 17.07 10.03
CA ALA A 290 11.99 18.32 10.70
C ALA A 290 12.86 19.48 10.18
N MET A 291 14.18 19.29 10.03
CA MET A 291 15.08 20.32 9.51
C MET A 291 14.68 20.83 8.12
N ILE A 292 14.20 19.94 7.23
CA ILE A 292 13.81 20.34 5.87
C ILE A 292 12.35 20.80 5.76
N THR A 293 11.43 20.28 6.57
CA THR A 293 10.00 20.61 6.48
C THR A 293 9.59 21.78 7.36
N HIS A 294 10.26 22.01 8.49
CA HIS A 294 9.90 23.06 9.45
C HIS A 294 9.94 24.47 8.84
N PRO A 295 10.99 24.88 8.10
CA PRO A 295 11.02 26.21 7.50
C PRO A 295 9.84 26.46 6.56
N ILE A 296 9.54 25.48 5.70
CA ILE A 296 8.41 25.53 4.76
C ILE A 296 7.08 25.60 5.50
N LYS A 297 6.88 24.76 6.52
CA LYS A 297 5.65 24.78 7.32
C LYS A 297 5.47 26.11 8.07
N ALA A 298 6.55 26.70 8.56
CA ALA A 298 6.52 27.99 9.25
C ALA A 298 6.14 29.13 8.28
N GLU A 299 6.72 29.13 7.08
CA GLU A 299 6.40 30.09 6.02
C GLU A 299 4.93 29.98 5.57
N LEU A 300 4.46 28.78 5.25
CA LEU A 300 3.07 28.53 4.88
C LEU A 300 2.10 28.98 5.98
N LYS A 301 2.43 28.71 7.24
CA LYS A 301 1.61 29.17 8.38
C LYS A 301 1.61 30.69 8.54
N ALA A 302 2.71 31.37 8.19
CA ALA A 302 2.78 32.83 8.21
C ALA A 302 1.96 33.46 7.08
N HIS A 303 1.93 32.84 5.90
CA HIS A 303 1.11 33.30 4.77
C HIS A 303 -0.39 33.03 4.98
N TYR A 304 -0.73 31.92 5.66
CA TYR A 304 -2.12 31.49 5.89
C TYR A 304 -2.38 31.23 7.38
N PRO A 305 -2.36 32.28 8.23
CA PRO A 305 -2.47 32.12 9.68
C PRO A 305 -3.83 31.56 10.14
N ASP A 306 -4.88 31.81 9.36
CA ASP A 306 -6.26 31.41 9.65
C ASP A 306 -6.62 30.02 9.09
N VAL A 307 -5.68 29.34 8.41
CA VAL A 307 -5.92 28.03 7.82
C VAL A 307 -5.39 26.94 8.73
N ILE A 308 -6.29 26.12 9.25
CA ILE A 308 -5.94 25.00 10.12
C ILE A 308 -5.76 23.72 9.27
N PRO A 309 -4.64 23.00 9.42
CA PRO A 309 -4.43 21.72 8.74
C PRO A 309 -5.47 20.67 9.12
N LEU A 310 -5.88 19.85 8.15
CA LEU A 310 -6.84 18.78 8.40
C LEU A 310 -6.22 17.70 9.31
N GLY A 311 -6.95 17.37 10.37
CA GLY A 311 -6.52 16.42 11.40
C GLY A 311 -7.23 15.06 11.34
N VAL A 312 -6.85 14.18 12.26
CA VAL A 312 -7.36 12.80 12.37
C VAL A 312 -8.88 12.72 12.44
N LEU A 313 -9.53 13.65 13.14
CA LEU A 313 -10.99 13.67 13.31
C LEU A 313 -11.74 13.92 11.99
N HIS A 314 -11.19 14.74 11.09
CA HIS A 314 -11.77 14.95 9.76
C HIS A 314 -11.85 13.63 8.98
N TYR A 315 -10.74 12.88 8.94
CA TYR A 315 -10.70 11.59 8.24
C TYR A 315 -11.54 10.50 8.91
N MET A 316 -11.75 10.57 10.23
CA MET A 316 -12.73 9.71 10.91
C MET A 316 -14.16 10.03 10.47
N GLY A 317 -14.50 11.32 10.40
CA GLY A 317 -15.79 11.79 9.88
C GLY A 317 -16.04 11.33 8.44
N LEU A 318 -15.05 11.48 7.55
CA LEU A 318 -15.14 10.96 6.18
C LEU A 318 -15.44 9.46 6.16
N GLY A 319 -14.80 8.70 7.06
CA GLY A 319 -14.99 7.27 7.22
C GLY A 319 -16.43 6.82 7.55
N LEU A 320 -17.28 7.71 8.05
CA LEU A 320 -18.68 7.41 8.37
C LEU A 320 -19.64 7.59 7.19
N SER A 321 -19.16 8.02 6.04
CA SER A 321 -20.00 8.40 4.90
C SER A 321 -20.42 7.19 4.08
N ASN A 322 -21.60 7.22 3.48
CA ASN A 322 -22.14 6.12 2.69
C ASN A 322 -22.54 6.58 1.28
N LEU A 323 -23.05 5.67 0.44
CA LEU A 323 -23.41 5.97 -0.95
C LEU A 323 -24.52 7.02 -1.13
N SER A 324 -25.34 7.27 -0.10
CA SER A 324 -26.32 8.36 -0.14
C SER A 324 -25.70 9.73 0.14
N ASP A 325 -24.55 9.77 0.82
CA ASP A 325 -23.79 10.99 1.07
C ASP A 325 -22.95 11.35 -0.16
N ASP A 326 -22.32 10.36 -0.81
CA ASP A 326 -21.47 10.55 -1.99
C ASP A 326 -21.34 9.24 -2.81
N PRO A 327 -21.49 9.29 -4.16
CA PRO A 327 -21.34 8.12 -5.01
C PRO A 327 -19.92 7.55 -5.03
N SER A 328 -18.92 8.27 -4.52
CA SER A 328 -17.52 7.86 -4.47
C SER A 328 -17.24 6.73 -3.47
N GLY A 329 -18.20 6.28 -2.68
CA GLY A 329 -18.13 4.99 -1.98
C GLY A 329 -18.29 5.01 -0.46
N TYR A 330 -18.34 3.82 0.14
CA TYR A 330 -18.46 3.67 1.59
C TYR A 330 -17.19 4.15 2.32
N GLY A 331 -17.33 5.25 3.05
CA GLY A 331 -16.28 5.94 3.79
C GLY A 331 -15.36 6.79 2.92
N GLY A 332 -15.78 7.15 1.71
CA GLY A 332 -15.02 7.99 0.80
C GLY A 332 -15.01 9.47 1.18
N TRP A 333 -14.25 10.25 0.39
CA TRP A 333 -14.40 11.70 0.35
C TRP A 333 -15.87 12.06 0.09
N ASN A 334 -16.38 13.08 0.79
CA ASN A 334 -17.70 13.65 0.51
C ASN A 334 -17.73 15.13 0.90
N GLU A 335 -18.41 15.92 0.08
CA GLU A 335 -18.52 17.37 0.25
C GLU A 335 -19.20 17.79 1.56
N PRO A 336 -20.28 17.14 2.05
CA PRO A 336 -20.95 17.53 3.29
C PRO A 336 -20.03 17.49 4.52
N GLU A 337 -19.25 16.42 4.71
CA GLU A 337 -18.35 16.29 5.86
C GLU A 337 -17.15 17.24 5.75
N VAL A 338 -16.65 17.47 4.53
CA VAL A 338 -15.60 18.47 4.29
C VAL A 338 -16.10 19.87 4.64
N THR A 339 -17.31 20.22 4.22
CA THR A 339 -17.95 21.50 4.52
C THR A 339 -18.18 21.66 6.02
N TRP A 340 -18.71 20.61 6.68
CA TRP A 340 -18.88 20.60 8.13
C TRP A 340 -17.56 20.85 8.84
N THR A 341 -16.50 20.13 8.46
CA THR A 341 -15.16 20.33 9.03
C THR A 341 -14.68 21.77 8.85
N GLN A 342 -14.78 22.31 7.63
CA GLN A 342 -14.29 23.67 7.34
C GLN A 342 -15.02 24.75 8.15
N GLN A 343 -16.31 24.57 8.42
CA GLN A 343 -17.11 25.51 9.22
C GLN A 343 -16.74 25.50 10.70
N HIS A 344 -16.25 24.37 11.23
CA HIS A 344 -16.01 24.19 12.67
C HIS A 344 -14.53 24.16 13.05
N ILE A 345 -13.60 23.88 12.13
CA ILE A 345 -12.19 23.62 12.44
C ILE A 345 -11.49 24.79 13.15
N ASN A 346 -11.95 26.02 12.89
CA ASN A 346 -11.43 27.24 13.51
C ASN A 346 -11.93 27.50 14.93
N HIS A 347 -12.93 26.74 15.41
CA HIS A 347 -13.47 26.92 16.75
C HIS A 347 -12.51 26.33 17.80
N PRO A 348 -12.28 27.01 18.95
CA PRO A 348 -11.38 26.52 20.00
C PRO A 348 -11.77 25.14 20.56
N ASN A 349 -13.05 24.79 20.52
CA ASN A 349 -13.58 23.50 20.99
C ASN A 349 -13.80 22.48 19.86
N TYR A 350 -13.21 22.70 18.68
CA TYR A 350 -13.35 21.80 17.53
C TYR A 350 -13.11 20.32 17.86
N PRO A 351 -12.09 19.92 18.66
CA PRO A 351 -11.89 18.50 18.97
C PRO A 351 -13.09 17.87 19.69
N GLN A 352 -13.74 18.59 20.60
CA GLN A 352 -14.93 18.12 21.32
C GLN A 352 -16.16 18.10 20.39
N GLU A 353 -16.34 19.13 19.57
CA GLU A 353 -17.43 19.22 18.61
C GLU A 353 -17.36 18.12 17.54
N ALA A 354 -16.18 17.89 16.98
CA ALA A 354 -15.95 16.83 16.00
C ALA A 354 -16.16 15.44 16.60
N LEU A 355 -15.72 15.19 17.83
CA LEU A 355 -15.99 13.92 18.52
C LEU A 355 -17.49 13.72 18.77
N ALA A 356 -18.21 14.78 19.17
CA ALA A 356 -19.66 14.72 19.35
C ALA A 356 -20.38 14.44 18.03
N HIS A 357 -20.05 15.16 16.97
CA HIS A 357 -20.57 14.95 15.61
C HIS A 357 -20.35 13.52 15.10
N ILE A 358 -19.12 13.02 15.20
CA ILE A 358 -18.77 11.63 14.85
C ILE A 358 -19.61 10.64 15.66
N TRP A 359 -19.73 10.87 16.97
CA TRP A 359 -20.47 9.98 17.86
C TRP A 359 -21.97 9.97 17.56
N ASP A 360 -22.55 11.12 17.23
CA ASP A 360 -23.96 11.22 16.87
C ASP A 360 -24.24 10.52 15.55
N ARG A 361 -23.38 10.68 14.52
CA ARG A 361 -23.46 9.88 13.29
C ARG A 361 -23.35 8.37 13.54
N ILE A 362 -22.47 7.92 14.45
CA ILE A 362 -22.39 6.50 14.85
C ILE A 362 -23.70 6.02 15.49
N LYS A 363 -24.36 6.85 16.32
CA LYS A 363 -25.66 6.51 16.92
C LYS A 363 -26.78 6.46 15.90
N GLU A 364 -26.78 7.35 14.90
CA GLU A 364 -27.77 7.37 13.82
C GLU A 364 -27.78 6.08 13.02
N TYR A 365 -26.62 5.48 12.78
CA TYR A 365 -26.52 4.13 12.20
C TYR A 365 -27.15 3.05 13.10
N GLY A 366 -27.18 3.24 14.41
CA GLY A 366 -27.71 2.28 15.37
C GLY A 366 -26.87 0.99 15.52
N PRO A 367 -27.30 0.07 16.40
CA PRO A 367 -26.52 -1.11 16.77
C PRO A 367 -26.35 -2.14 15.64
N ILE A 368 -27.20 -2.10 14.62
CA ILE A 368 -27.14 -2.99 13.45
C ILE A 368 -26.55 -2.25 12.24
N GLY A 369 -26.92 -0.99 12.02
CA GLY A 369 -26.48 -0.24 10.85
C GLY A 369 -24.99 0.07 10.87
N TYR A 370 -24.39 0.34 12.05
CA TYR A 370 -22.95 0.65 12.09
C TYR A 370 -22.08 -0.57 11.78
N PRO A 371 -22.31 -1.77 12.37
CA PRO A 371 -21.61 -2.98 11.92
C PRO A 371 -21.82 -3.30 10.43
N ARG A 372 -23.03 -3.05 9.89
CA ARG A 372 -23.30 -3.21 8.46
C ARG A 372 -22.49 -2.22 7.63
N HIS A 373 -22.37 -0.97 8.06
CA HIS A 373 -21.53 0.04 7.43
C HIS A 373 -20.06 -0.38 7.41
N LEU A 374 -19.54 -0.88 8.54
CA LEU A 374 -18.18 -1.43 8.58
C LEU A 374 -17.99 -2.60 7.62
N LEU A 375 -18.96 -3.52 7.51
CA LEU A 375 -18.89 -4.60 6.52
C LEU A 375 -18.90 -4.06 5.09
N ASN A 376 -19.73 -3.05 4.80
CA ASN A 376 -19.75 -2.41 3.48
C ASN A 376 -18.40 -1.76 3.15
N LYS A 377 -17.75 -1.11 4.12
CA LYS A 377 -16.40 -0.54 3.94
C LYS A 377 -15.33 -1.61 3.70
N LEU A 378 -15.43 -2.75 4.40
CA LEU A 378 -14.53 -3.89 4.19
C LEU A 378 -14.67 -4.43 2.76
N ILE A 379 -15.91 -4.63 2.32
CA ILE A 379 -16.19 -5.12 0.97
C ILE A 379 -15.67 -4.11 -0.06
N TRP A 380 -16.09 -2.84 0.06
CA TRP A 380 -15.69 -1.75 -0.83
C TRP A 380 -14.19 -1.67 -1.06
N SER A 381 -13.40 -1.71 0.02
CA SER A 381 -11.95 -1.61 -0.08
C SER A 381 -11.24 -2.91 -0.41
N GLY A 382 -11.82 -4.04 0.04
CA GLY A 382 -11.18 -5.35 -0.02
C GLY A 382 -11.52 -6.18 -1.25
N SER A 383 -12.57 -5.87 -2.01
CA SER A 383 -13.02 -6.69 -3.15
C SER A 383 -12.70 -6.12 -4.54
N ASP A 384 -12.15 -4.91 -4.62
CA ASP A 384 -11.77 -4.27 -5.88
C ASP A 384 -10.30 -4.58 -6.22
N GLY A 385 -10.10 -5.44 -7.22
CA GLY A 385 -8.78 -5.84 -7.70
C GLY A 385 -8.09 -4.82 -8.59
N THR A 386 -8.76 -3.73 -8.96
CA THR A 386 -8.16 -2.58 -9.67
C THR A 386 -7.67 -1.50 -8.71
N PHE A 387 -7.92 -1.67 -7.41
CA PHE A 387 -7.50 -0.77 -6.34
C PHE A 387 -7.87 0.69 -6.60
N PHE A 388 -9.11 0.97 -6.99
CA PHE A 388 -9.67 2.30 -7.24
C PHE A 388 -8.93 3.08 -8.34
N TYR A 389 -8.20 2.37 -9.21
CA TYR A 389 -7.50 3.01 -10.32
C TYR A 389 -8.50 3.73 -11.22
N GLY A 390 -8.21 4.96 -11.61
CA GLY A 390 -9.03 5.71 -12.55
C GLY A 390 -10.25 6.43 -11.97
N LEU A 391 -10.53 6.30 -10.66
CA LEU A 391 -11.77 6.80 -10.05
C LEU A 391 -11.56 8.04 -9.16
N GLU A 392 -10.34 8.57 -9.09
CA GLU A 392 -10.03 9.79 -8.33
C GLU A 392 -10.00 11.01 -9.25
N GLY A 393 -10.88 11.99 -8.97
CA GLY A 393 -10.91 13.29 -9.65
C GLY A 393 -10.92 13.21 -11.18
N GLU A 394 -10.41 14.26 -11.83
CA GLU A 394 -10.07 14.20 -13.26
C GLU A 394 -8.82 13.35 -13.45
N PHE A 395 -9.00 12.02 -13.50
CA PHE A 395 -7.88 11.07 -13.38
C PHE A 395 -6.84 11.24 -14.49
N HIS A 396 -7.18 10.95 -15.76
CA HIS A 396 -6.27 11.22 -16.88
C HIS A 396 -6.49 12.64 -17.41
N LEU A 397 -5.44 13.48 -17.36
CA LEU A 397 -5.48 14.85 -17.92
C LEU A 397 -5.20 14.90 -19.44
N GLU A 398 -4.96 13.75 -20.06
CA GLU A 398 -4.75 13.59 -21.49
C GLU A 398 -5.64 12.46 -22.02
N THR A 399 -6.21 12.66 -23.21
CA THR A 399 -6.97 11.60 -23.90
C THR A 399 -6.03 10.56 -24.52
N GLN A 400 -6.56 9.37 -24.78
CA GLN A 400 -5.85 8.32 -25.51
C GLN A 400 -5.33 8.85 -26.87
N SER A 401 -4.08 8.57 -27.18
CA SER A 401 -3.49 8.79 -28.50
C SER A 401 -4.10 7.87 -29.54
N GLN A 402 -3.93 8.19 -30.83
CA GLN A 402 -4.45 7.36 -31.93
C GLN A 402 -3.99 5.89 -31.81
N LEU A 403 -4.92 4.95 -31.92
CA LEU A 403 -4.68 3.50 -31.81
C LEU A 403 -3.63 2.96 -32.79
N SER A 404 -3.44 3.62 -33.93
CA SER A 404 -2.40 3.28 -34.93
C SER A 404 -0.97 3.51 -34.42
N THR A 405 -0.79 4.28 -33.36
CA THR A 405 0.52 4.53 -32.74
C THR A 405 0.81 3.51 -31.64
N LEU A 406 2.09 3.20 -31.41
CA LEU A 406 2.50 2.35 -30.29
C LEU A 406 1.98 2.88 -28.94
N ARG A 407 1.98 4.21 -28.75
CA ARG A 407 1.44 4.86 -27.55
C ARG A 407 -0.05 4.59 -27.38
N GLY A 408 -0.86 4.87 -28.40
CA GLY A 408 -2.32 4.65 -28.34
C GLY A 408 -2.68 3.18 -28.14
N TRP A 409 -1.97 2.26 -28.78
CA TRP A 409 -2.14 0.82 -28.58
C TRP A 409 -1.84 0.37 -27.15
N LEU A 410 -0.73 0.86 -26.57
CA LEU A 410 -0.40 0.56 -25.17
C LEU A 410 -1.38 1.22 -24.19
N GLN A 411 -1.82 2.46 -24.46
CA GLN A 411 -2.82 3.17 -23.65
C GLN A 411 -4.16 2.42 -23.64
N ASN A 412 -4.53 1.76 -24.75
CA ASN A 412 -5.72 0.91 -24.81
C ASN A 412 -5.72 -0.21 -23.74
N GLY A 413 -4.54 -0.64 -23.29
CA GLY A 413 -4.42 -1.64 -22.24
C GLY A 413 -4.60 -1.12 -20.82
N ILE A 414 -4.30 0.17 -20.57
CA ILE A 414 -4.16 0.70 -19.20
C ILE A 414 -5.03 1.91 -18.88
N TYR A 415 -5.53 2.64 -19.87
CA TYR A 415 -6.43 3.78 -19.64
C TYR A 415 -7.82 3.28 -19.27
N ILE A 416 -8.33 3.76 -18.14
CA ILE A 416 -9.63 3.33 -17.61
C ILE A 416 -10.77 3.61 -18.59
N GLU A 417 -10.65 4.65 -19.40
CA GLU A 417 -11.68 5.10 -20.34
C GLU A 417 -11.83 4.19 -21.57
N THR A 418 -10.90 3.25 -21.76
CA THR A 418 -10.85 2.41 -22.97
C THR A 418 -11.64 1.11 -22.80
N ASP A 419 -12.33 0.69 -23.87
CA ASP A 419 -13.14 -0.54 -23.84
C ASP A 419 -12.31 -1.78 -23.49
N PHE A 420 -11.07 -1.85 -23.98
CA PHE A 420 -10.21 -3.00 -23.68
C PHE A 420 -9.82 -3.06 -22.21
N TYR A 421 -9.49 -1.92 -21.59
CA TYR A 421 -9.29 -1.87 -20.15
C TYR A 421 -10.53 -2.33 -19.41
N GLN A 422 -11.67 -1.72 -19.74
CA GLN A 422 -12.97 -1.92 -19.09
C GLN A 422 -13.42 -3.38 -19.13
N GLU A 423 -13.23 -4.05 -20.27
CA GLU A 423 -13.72 -5.40 -20.52
C GLU A 423 -12.72 -6.51 -20.16
N TRP A 424 -11.41 -6.28 -20.33
CA TRP A 424 -10.41 -7.34 -20.30
C TRP A 424 -9.34 -7.13 -19.25
N PHE A 425 -8.68 -5.97 -19.26
CA PHE A 425 -7.55 -5.74 -18.35
C PHE A 425 -8.00 -5.59 -16.89
N SER A 426 -9.13 -4.93 -16.65
CA SER A 426 -9.78 -4.88 -15.33
C SER A 426 -10.14 -6.27 -14.80
N SER A 427 -10.68 -7.14 -15.67
CA SER A 427 -11.02 -8.53 -15.34
C SER A 427 -9.78 -9.37 -15.03
N TRP A 428 -8.66 -9.11 -15.71
CA TRP A 428 -7.36 -9.71 -15.38
C TRP A 428 -6.92 -9.31 -13.98
N MET A 429 -6.93 -8.01 -13.66
CA MET A 429 -6.58 -7.51 -12.32
C MET A 429 -7.49 -8.08 -11.23
N GLN A 430 -8.80 -8.14 -11.49
CA GLN A 430 -9.79 -8.77 -10.61
C GLN A 430 -9.49 -10.25 -10.38
N GLY A 431 -9.10 -10.99 -11.42
CA GLY A 431 -8.71 -12.40 -11.34
C GLY A 431 -7.43 -12.63 -10.56
N VAL A 432 -6.40 -11.79 -10.76
CA VAL A 432 -5.16 -11.82 -9.97
C VAL A 432 -5.45 -11.49 -8.51
N TRP A 433 -6.26 -10.48 -8.23
CA TRP A 433 -6.65 -10.13 -6.86
C TRP A 433 -7.41 -11.27 -6.18
N LEU A 434 -8.34 -11.93 -6.87
CA LEU A 434 -9.04 -13.11 -6.37
C LEU A 434 -8.07 -14.23 -6.00
N MET A 435 -7.06 -14.50 -6.84
CA MET A 435 -6.02 -15.48 -6.54
C MET A 435 -5.31 -15.13 -5.21
N ILE A 436 -4.94 -13.85 -5.02
CA ILE A 436 -4.27 -13.40 -3.79
C ILE A 436 -5.18 -13.52 -2.57
N CYS A 437 -6.47 -13.15 -2.68
CA CYS A 437 -7.43 -13.32 -1.59
C CYS A 437 -7.60 -14.80 -1.19
N ILE A 438 -7.68 -15.71 -2.17
CA ILE A 438 -7.75 -17.15 -1.92
C ILE A 438 -6.48 -17.64 -1.22
N LEU A 439 -5.29 -17.26 -1.70
CA LEU A 439 -4.02 -17.62 -1.05
C LEU A 439 -3.96 -17.11 0.40
N CYS A 440 -4.43 -15.89 0.65
CA CYS A 440 -4.52 -15.33 2.00
C CYS A 440 -5.50 -16.10 2.89
N ALA A 441 -6.69 -16.45 2.38
CA ALA A 441 -7.67 -17.23 3.12
C ALA A 441 -7.12 -18.62 3.50
N LEU A 442 -6.42 -19.27 2.56
CA LEU A 442 -5.81 -20.59 2.75
C LEU A 442 -4.60 -20.58 3.70
N SER A 443 -4.08 -19.41 4.08
CA SER A 443 -3.00 -19.29 5.07
C SER A 443 -3.37 -19.83 6.47
N ILE A 444 -4.65 -20.21 6.70
CA ILE A 444 -5.09 -20.94 7.90
C ILE A 444 -4.46 -22.32 8.04
N PHE A 445 -4.09 -22.95 6.91
CA PHE A 445 -3.45 -24.26 6.91
C PHE A 445 -1.93 -24.17 7.08
N HIS A 446 -1.37 -22.95 7.18
CA HIS A 446 0.05 -22.74 7.43
C HIS A 446 0.41 -22.94 8.91
N PRO A 447 1.65 -23.37 9.23
CA PRO A 447 2.10 -23.47 10.61
C PRO A 447 1.99 -22.12 11.35
N LEU A 448 1.46 -22.13 12.57
CA LEU A 448 1.16 -20.93 13.37
C LEU A 448 2.38 -20.29 14.05
N ASP A 449 3.56 -20.93 13.97
CA ASP A 449 4.69 -20.62 14.85
C ASP A 449 5.64 -19.52 14.32
N ASN A 450 5.43 -19.02 13.10
CA ASN A 450 6.29 -17.97 12.53
C ASN A 450 5.83 -16.57 12.98
N ALA A 451 6.66 -15.91 13.81
CA ALA A 451 6.42 -14.56 14.32
C ALA A 451 6.20 -13.53 13.20
N TYR A 452 7.00 -13.60 12.14
CA TYR A 452 7.01 -12.63 11.05
C TYR A 452 5.79 -12.79 10.13
N SER A 453 5.31 -14.03 9.93
CA SER A 453 4.03 -14.29 9.26
C SER A 453 2.88 -13.64 10.03
N ASN A 454 2.84 -13.81 11.35
CA ASN A 454 1.82 -13.20 12.19
C ASN A 454 1.94 -11.66 12.20
N THR A 455 3.16 -11.12 12.16
CA THR A 455 3.38 -9.66 11.99
C THR A 455 2.77 -9.17 10.68
N ALA A 456 3.04 -9.86 9.57
CA ALA A 456 2.52 -9.48 8.26
C ALA A 456 0.98 -9.54 8.24
N LYS A 457 0.38 -10.64 8.73
CA LYS A 457 -1.09 -10.81 8.86
C LYS A 457 -1.71 -9.71 9.73
N LEU A 458 -1.14 -9.45 10.90
CA LEU A 458 -1.65 -8.43 11.82
C LEU A 458 -1.47 -7.01 11.27
N SER A 459 -0.43 -6.76 10.48
CA SER A 459 -0.23 -5.46 9.83
C SER A 459 -1.28 -5.20 8.76
N VAL A 460 -1.60 -6.21 7.94
CA VAL A 460 -2.69 -6.14 6.96
C VAL A 460 -4.05 -5.98 7.64
N LEU A 461 -4.31 -6.73 8.72
CA LEU A 461 -5.53 -6.54 9.52
C LEU A 461 -5.60 -5.15 10.15
N GLY A 462 -4.47 -4.63 10.61
CA GLY A 462 -4.37 -3.26 11.12
C GLY A 462 -4.68 -2.22 10.04
N LEU A 463 -4.28 -2.47 8.80
CA LEU A 463 -4.63 -1.63 7.66
C LEU A 463 -6.13 -1.69 7.34
N PHE A 464 -6.75 -2.88 7.34
CA PHE A 464 -8.20 -2.97 7.22
C PHE A 464 -8.90 -2.24 8.36
N LEU A 465 -8.44 -2.39 9.60
CA LEU A 465 -8.99 -1.65 10.73
C LEU A 465 -8.87 -0.14 10.53
N PHE A 466 -7.74 0.35 10.01
CA PHE A 466 -7.59 1.76 9.64
C PHE A 466 -8.64 2.17 8.61
N LEU A 467 -8.81 1.41 7.53
CA LEU A 467 -9.81 1.69 6.49
C LEU A 467 -11.25 1.64 7.00
N LEU A 468 -11.52 0.79 7.99
CA LEU A 468 -12.82 0.72 8.65
C LEU A 468 -13.11 1.96 9.49
N LEU A 469 -12.10 2.55 10.14
CA LEU A 469 -12.25 3.70 11.03
C LEU A 469 -12.12 5.06 10.34
N PHE A 470 -11.37 5.15 9.25
CA PHE A 470 -11.03 6.40 8.56
C PHE A 470 -11.57 6.42 7.13
N GLU A 471 -11.21 7.46 6.37
CA GLU A 471 -11.44 7.54 4.93
C GLU A 471 -10.97 6.24 4.23
N ASN A 472 -11.79 5.77 3.31
CA ASN A 472 -11.72 4.43 2.76
C ASN A 472 -11.60 4.45 1.23
N ARG A 473 -10.47 3.95 0.73
CA ARG A 473 -10.18 3.73 -0.70
C ARG A 473 -9.41 2.40 -0.84
N SER A 474 -9.75 1.58 -1.83
CA SER A 474 -9.02 0.31 -2.08
C SER A 474 -7.55 0.55 -2.45
N ARG A 475 -7.20 1.70 -3.08
CA ARG A 475 -5.80 2.10 -3.32
C ARG A 475 -4.93 2.19 -2.06
N TYR A 476 -5.54 2.40 -0.89
CA TYR A 476 -4.80 2.43 0.37
C TYR A 476 -4.27 1.06 0.79
N LEU A 477 -4.72 -0.04 0.16
CA LEU A 477 -4.12 -1.37 0.31
C LEU A 477 -2.80 -1.50 -0.47
N PHE A 478 -2.58 -0.68 -1.50
CA PHE A 478 -1.52 -0.87 -2.49
C PHE A 478 -0.12 -0.87 -1.88
N LEU A 479 0.18 0.05 -0.94
CA LEU A 479 1.48 0.09 -0.26
C LEU A 479 1.79 -1.16 0.59
N TYR A 480 0.76 -1.91 0.98
CA TYR A 480 0.89 -3.12 1.82
C TYR A 480 0.88 -4.42 1.02
N LEU A 481 0.68 -4.40 -0.30
CA LEU A 481 0.67 -5.61 -1.12
C LEU A 481 1.95 -6.45 -0.97
N PRO A 482 3.18 -5.88 -0.90
CA PRO A 482 4.37 -6.69 -0.64
C PRO A 482 4.35 -7.39 0.73
N VAL A 483 3.80 -6.75 1.76
CA VAL A 483 3.63 -7.36 3.10
C VAL A 483 2.53 -8.43 3.08
N LEU A 484 1.45 -8.20 2.32
CA LEU A 484 0.37 -9.17 2.12
C LEU A 484 0.90 -10.47 1.49
N LEU A 485 1.78 -10.38 0.50
CA LEU A 485 2.44 -11.54 -0.09
C LEU A 485 3.24 -12.34 0.95
N ILE A 486 3.91 -11.69 1.91
CA ILE A 486 4.58 -12.39 3.02
C ILE A 486 3.56 -13.06 3.97
N ALA A 487 2.41 -12.42 4.21
CA ALA A 487 1.35 -12.95 5.06
C ALA A 487 0.71 -14.23 4.47
N ALA A 488 0.62 -14.29 3.13
CA ALA A 488 0.06 -15.41 2.39
C ALA A 488 1.02 -16.61 2.26
N GLU A 489 2.29 -16.49 2.67
CA GLU A 489 3.32 -17.50 2.40
C GLU A 489 3.63 -18.43 3.58
N SER A 490 4.24 -19.57 3.24
CA SER A 490 4.86 -20.48 4.22
C SER A 490 5.95 -21.35 3.58
N LYS A 491 6.68 -22.11 4.41
CA LYS A 491 7.75 -23.01 3.96
C LYS A 491 7.25 -24.11 3.01
N ASN A 492 6.04 -24.61 3.23
CA ASN A 492 5.41 -25.65 2.42
C ASN A 492 4.06 -25.14 1.90
N ALA A 493 4.03 -24.64 0.66
CA ALA A 493 2.78 -24.22 0.03
C ALA A 493 1.81 -25.41 -0.10
N ILE A 494 0.53 -25.13 0.14
CA ILE A 494 -0.53 -26.14 0.19
C ILE A 494 -0.76 -26.79 -1.19
N PHE A 495 -0.66 -26.01 -2.26
CA PHE A 495 -0.96 -26.44 -3.63
C PHE A 495 0.16 -27.25 -4.32
N PHE A 496 1.37 -27.23 -3.79
CA PHE A 496 2.56 -27.76 -4.47
C PHE A 496 3.20 -28.95 -3.77
N ARG A 497 2.43 -29.67 -2.94
CA ARG A 497 2.83 -30.97 -2.43
C ARG A 497 2.71 -31.99 -3.56
N SER A 498 3.81 -32.24 -4.28
CA SER A 498 4.05 -33.46 -5.06
C SER A 498 4.77 -34.48 -4.20
#